data_AF-A0A2R4ZNL6-F1
#
_entry.id   AF-A0A2R4ZNL6-F1
#
_cell.length_a   1.000
_cell.length_b   1.000
_cell.length_c   1.000
_cell.angle_alpha   90.00
_cell.angle_beta   90.00
_cell.angle_gamma   90.00
#
_symmetry.space_group_name_H-M   'P 1'
#
loop_
_entity.id
_entity.type
_entity.pdbx_description
1 polymer ?
#
loop_
_entity_poly.entity_id
_entity_poly.type
_entity_poly.pdbx_seq_one_letter_code
_entity_poly.pdbx_strand_id
1 'polypeptide(L)'
;MVRVKRNLDAVDIEILKILTQNCREKLESIASKVGLSAPMVRKRIETMERLGIVKKCSAKIDLEMLDGVVTKALIIRHRGVERIADDLYRNKGVEKIYVSRADDTIIAIVRAINEQEVRGLVETLQKEIPNAEIIDIDLVMEREWVPEKPGIGIIYRCNFCGGVIIGSPHVVTINGVIRTFHGKECAEAYIQKRQLRLTT
;
A
#
# COMPACT_ATOMS: atom_id res chain seq x y z
N MET A 1 15.71 -24.28 -5.42
CA MET A 1 14.33 -23.91 -4.97
C MET A 1 14.41 -23.24 -3.61
N VAL A 2 13.95 -21.99 -3.48
CA VAL A 2 13.85 -21.29 -2.19
C VAL A 2 12.49 -21.61 -1.57
N ARG A 3 12.44 -22.32 -0.44
CA ARG A 3 11.21 -22.53 0.33
C ARG A 3 10.83 -21.21 1.01
N VAL A 4 9.75 -20.57 0.57
CA VAL A 4 9.20 -19.39 1.25
C VAL A 4 8.40 -19.88 2.47
N LYS A 5 8.79 -19.37 3.64
CA LYS A 5 8.10 -19.64 4.91
C LYS A 5 6.74 -18.93 4.88
N ARG A 6 5.68 -19.61 5.33
CA ARG A 6 4.34 -19.01 5.43
C ARG A 6 4.27 -17.89 6.45
N ASN A 7 5.15 -17.89 7.45
CA ASN A 7 5.14 -16.92 8.54
C ASN A 7 6.48 -16.18 8.58
N LEU A 8 6.42 -14.89 8.88
CA LEU A 8 7.61 -14.11 9.24
C LEU A 8 8.14 -14.61 10.57
N ASP A 9 9.43 -14.93 10.61
CA ASP A 9 10.09 -15.29 11.86
C ASP A 9 10.55 -14.04 12.63
N ALA A 10 11.04 -14.23 13.85
CA ALA A 10 11.46 -13.11 14.69
C ALA A 10 12.56 -12.26 14.05
N VAL A 11 13.43 -12.87 13.24
CA VAL A 11 14.49 -12.16 12.51
C VAL A 11 13.89 -11.29 11.41
N ASP A 12 12.92 -11.81 10.65
CA ASP A 12 12.24 -11.03 9.61
C ASP A 12 11.51 -9.82 10.21
N ILE A 13 10.85 -10.00 11.37
CA ILE A 13 10.19 -8.90 12.08
C ILE A 13 11.21 -7.83 12.52
N GLU A 14 12.36 -8.24 13.05
CA GLU A 14 13.39 -7.29 13.48
C GLU A 14 14.02 -6.54 12.29
N ILE A 15 14.24 -7.22 11.16
CA ILE A 15 14.65 -6.58 9.91
C ILE A 15 13.60 -5.54 9.48
N LEU A 16 12.31 -5.89 9.51
CA LEU A 16 11.23 -4.96 9.15
C LEU A 16 11.21 -3.73 10.05
N LYS A 17 11.37 -3.89 11.37
CA LYS A 17 11.47 -2.75 12.31
C LYS A 17 12.60 -1.80 11.94
N ILE A 18 13.78 -2.34 11.66
CA ILE A 18 14.95 -1.54 11.28
C ILE A 18 14.67 -0.81 9.95
N LEU A 19 14.10 -1.50 8.96
CA LEU A 19 13.78 -0.91 7.66
C LEU A 19 12.67 0.15 7.73
N THR A 20 11.68 -0.02 8.60
CA THR A 20 10.64 1.00 8.84
C THR A 20 11.26 2.29 9.37
N GLN A 21 12.23 2.19 10.29
CA GLN A 21 12.93 3.35 10.83
C GLN A 21 13.92 3.97 9.82
N ASN A 22 14.72 3.14 9.14
CA ASN A 22 15.70 3.57 8.16
C ASN A 22 15.93 2.47 7.11
N CYS A 23 15.21 2.56 5.99
CA CYS A 23 15.39 1.62 4.89
C CYS A 23 16.74 1.76 4.15
N ARG A 24 17.57 2.76 4.47
CA ARG A 24 18.94 2.92 3.97
C ARG A 24 20.01 2.39 4.93
N GLU A 25 19.61 1.74 6.03
CA GLU A 25 20.54 1.13 6.97
C GLU A 25 21.47 0.13 6.26
N LYS A 26 22.77 0.19 6.55
CA LYS A 26 23.77 -0.70 5.94
C LYS A 26 23.47 -2.15 6.30
N LEU A 27 23.58 -3.06 5.33
CA LEU A 27 23.31 -4.48 5.53
C LEU A 27 24.17 -5.09 6.64
N GLU A 28 25.41 -4.64 6.79
CA GLU A 28 26.34 -5.06 7.84
C GLU A 28 25.84 -4.66 9.23
N SER A 29 25.25 -3.47 9.36
CA SER A 29 24.66 -2.99 10.62
C SER A 29 23.42 -3.80 10.96
N ILE A 30 22.52 -4.03 9.99
CA ILE A 30 21.35 -4.88 10.19
C ILE A 30 21.78 -6.30 10.59
N ALA A 31 22.74 -6.87 9.88
CA ALA A 31 23.33 -8.19 10.13
C ALA A 31 23.84 -8.32 11.56
N SER A 32 24.60 -7.32 12.05
CA SER A 32 25.08 -7.28 13.43
C SER A 32 23.92 -7.22 14.44
N LYS A 33 22.87 -6.43 14.18
CA LYS A 33 21.71 -6.28 15.07
C LYS A 33 20.87 -7.55 15.18
N VAL A 34 20.78 -8.33 14.09
CA VAL A 34 19.92 -9.53 14.04
C VAL A 34 20.68 -10.86 14.12
N GLY A 35 21.99 -10.83 14.35
CA GLY A 35 22.83 -12.02 14.53
C GLY A 35 23.00 -12.87 13.26
N LEU A 36 22.99 -12.25 12.07
CA LEU A 36 23.16 -12.92 10.78
C LEU A 36 24.34 -12.35 10.00
N SER A 37 24.69 -12.97 8.87
CA SER A 37 25.61 -12.37 7.89
C SER A 37 24.87 -11.42 6.94
N ALA A 38 25.57 -10.42 6.40
CA ALA A 38 25.01 -9.46 5.44
C ALA A 38 24.37 -10.14 4.20
N PRO A 39 24.94 -11.21 3.61
CA PRO A 39 24.27 -11.94 2.53
C PRO A 39 22.95 -12.62 2.95
N MET A 40 22.85 -13.11 4.18
CA MET A 40 21.61 -13.72 4.68
C MET A 40 20.53 -12.67 4.91
N VAL A 41 20.89 -11.50 5.47
CA VAL A 41 19.97 -10.36 5.61
C VAL A 41 19.50 -9.89 4.24
N ARG A 42 20.41 -9.67 3.29
CA ARG A 42 20.07 -9.29 1.90
C ARG A 42 19.05 -10.25 1.31
N LYS A 43 19.28 -11.55 1.39
CA LYS A 43 18.37 -12.57 0.86
C LYS A 43 16.97 -12.50 1.50
N ARG A 44 16.88 -12.22 2.80
CA ARG A 44 15.60 -12.03 3.50
C ARG A 44 14.87 -10.78 2.98
N ILE A 45 15.57 -9.65 2.87
CA ILE A 45 15.01 -8.40 2.33
C ILE A 45 14.52 -8.59 0.89
N GLU A 46 15.37 -9.10 0.00
CA GLU A 46 15.01 -9.38 -1.41
C GLU A 46 13.82 -10.33 -1.52
N THR A 47 13.73 -11.31 -0.61
CA THR A 47 12.58 -12.22 -0.56
C THR A 47 11.31 -11.46 -0.16
N MET A 48 11.36 -10.63 0.88
CA MET A 48 10.21 -9.81 1.31
C MET A 48 9.79 -8.79 0.24
N GLU A 49 10.74 -8.17 -0.45
CA GLU A 49 10.47 -7.25 -1.57
C GLU A 49 9.80 -7.96 -2.74
N ARG A 50 10.37 -9.10 -3.18
CA ARG A 50 9.80 -9.92 -4.24
C ARG A 50 8.39 -10.38 -3.91
N LEU A 51 8.09 -10.64 -2.63
CA LEU A 51 6.77 -11.07 -2.16
C LEU A 51 5.80 -9.89 -1.93
N GLY A 52 6.26 -8.64 -2.07
CA GLY A 52 5.45 -7.44 -1.86
C GLY A 52 5.19 -7.11 -0.39
N ILE A 53 5.88 -7.78 0.54
CA ILE A 53 5.82 -7.50 1.99
C ILE A 53 6.53 -6.17 2.25
N VAL A 54 7.71 -5.98 1.67
CA VAL A 54 8.36 -4.68 1.56
C VAL A 54 8.02 -4.12 0.18
N LYS A 55 7.30 -2.99 0.12
CA LYS A 55 6.83 -2.42 -1.16
C LYS A 55 7.84 -1.46 -1.79
N LYS A 56 8.47 -0.61 -0.97
CA LYS A 56 9.47 0.39 -1.40
C LYS A 56 10.20 0.96 -0.19
N CYS A 57 11.38 1.51 -0.45
CA CYS A 57 12.04 2.49 0.41
C CYS A 57 11.69 3.88 -0.14
N SER A 58 11.12 4.76 0.69
CA SER A 58 10.73 6.11 0.27
C SER A 58 11.05 7.13 1.36
N ALA A 59 11.34 8.37 0.95
CA ALA A 59 11.50 9.47 1.89
C ALA A 59 10.17 9.79 2.57
N LYS A 60 10.21 9.95 3.90
CA LYS A 60 9.15 10.60 4.67
C LYS A 60 9.48 12.08 4.73
N ILE A 61 8.57 12.90 4.21
CA ILE A 61 8.73 14.35 4.15
C ILE A 61 7.90 14.93 5.29
N ASP A 62 8.54 15.74 6.12
CA ASP A 62 7.83 16.58 7.09
C ASP A 62 7.13 17.70 6.32
N LEU A 63 5.80 17.61 6.25
CA LEU A 63 4.99 18.56 5.48
C LEU A 63 4.82 19.89 6.21
N GLU A 64 4.99 19.93 7.53
CA GLU A 64 4.95 21.19 8.30
C GLU A 64 6.12 22.10 7.93
N MET A 65 7.21 21.51 7.41
CA MET A 65 8.38 22.24 6.91
C MET A 65 8.19 22.76 5.48
N LEU A 66 7.11 22.38 4.79
CA LEU A 66 6.79 22.87 3.45
C LEU A 66 5.78 24.01 3.55
N ASP A 67 6.25 25.23 3.33
CA ASP A 67 5.39 26.41 3.41
C ASP A 67 4.18 26.31 2.46
N GLY A 68 3.01 26.68 2.99
CA GLY A 68 1.72 26.61 2.31
C GLY A 68 1.08 25.22 2.22
N VAL A 69 1.79 24.12 2.51
CA VAL A 69 1.19 22.78 2.38
C VAL A 69 0.26 22.46 3.55
N VAL A 70 -1.03 22.24 3.25
CA VAL A 70 -2.05 21.80 4.21
C VAL A 70 -2.38 20.34 3.96
N THR A 71 -2.45 19.55 5.04
CA THR A 71 -2.92 18.16 5.00
C THR A 71 -4.25 18.04 5.71
N LYS A 72 -5.26 17.49 5.03
CA LYS A 72 -6.60 17.24 5.57
C LYS A 72 -7.06 15.81 5.33
N ALA A 73 -7.92 15.31 6.20
CA ALA A 73 -8.64 14.07 5.96
C ALA A 73 -10.10 14.40 5.66
N LEU A 74 -10.57 14.01 4.48
CA LEU A 74 -11.97 14.10 4.11
C LEU A 74 -12.63 12.74 4.36
N ILE A 75 -13.70 12.73 5.14
CA ILE A 75 -14.61 11.58 5.23
C ILE A 75 -15.82 11.90 4.37
N ILE A 76 -16.06 11.09 3.34
CA ILE A 76 -17.16 11.26 2.39
C ILE A 76 -18.07 10.04 2.49
N ARG A 77 -19.35 10.25 2.82
CA ARG A 77 -20.36 9.18 2.81
C ARG A 77 -21.35 9.39 1.69
N HIS A 78 -21.50 8.40 0.82
CA HIS A 78 -22.42 8.46 -0.30
C HIS A 78 -22.65 7.06 -0.93
N ARG A 79 -23.88 6.77 -1.36
CA ARG A 79 -24.17 5.53 -2.09
C ARG A 79 -23.40 5.49 -3.42
N GLY A 80 -22.63 4.43 -3.68
CA GLY A 80 -21.81 4.35 -4.90
C GLY A 80 -20.42 4.95 -4.75
N VAL A 81 -19.82 4.78 -3.58
CA VAL A 81 -18.44 5.21 -3.25
C VAL A 81 -17.36 4.78 -4.24
N GLU A 82 -17.57 3.69 -4.99
CA GLU A 82 -16.57 3.17 -5.91
C GLU A 82 -16.25 4.15 -7.04
N ARG A 83 -17.27 4.70 -7.70
CA ARG A 83 -17.09 5.67 -8.79
C ARG A 83 -16.44 6.96 -8.27
N ILE A 84 -16.92 7.44 -7.12
CA ILE A 84 -16.44 8.65 -6.47
C ILE A 84 -14.96 8.50 -6.09
N ALA A 85 -14.58 7.35 -5.53
CA ALA A 85 -13.20 7.07 -5.15
C ALA A 85 -12.27 7.06 -6.37
N ASP A 86 -12.70 6.48 -7.50
CA ASP A 86 -11.91 6.46 -8.73
C ASP A 86 -11.71 7.89 -9.29
N ASP A 87 -12.73 8.75 -9.21
CA ASP A 87 -12.67 10.14 -9.66
C ASP A 87 -11.74 10.96 -8.76
N LEU A 88 -11.89 10.83 -7.44
CA LEU A 88 -11.02 11.44 -6.43
C LEU A 88 -9.56 11.02 -6.59
N TYR A 89 -9.30 9.74 -6.87
CA TYR A 89 -7.92 9.22 -6.99
C TYR A 89 -7.16 9.84 -8.16
N ARG A 90 -7.86 10.39 -9.16
CA ARG A 90 -7.22 11.10 -10.29
C ARG A 90 -6.85 12.53 -9.96
N ASN A 91 -7.32 13.08 -8.84
CA ASN A 91 -6.94 14.40 -8.37
C ASN A 91 -5.53 14.36 -7.74
N LYS A 92 -4.62 15.21 -8.24
CA LYS A 92 -3.21 15.24 -7.78
C LYS A 92 -3.04 15.65 -6.32
N GLY A 93 -4.02 16.36 -5.75
CA GLY A 93 -4.03 16.71 -4.33
C GLY A 93 -4.39 15.53 -3.43
N VAL A 94 -4.92 14.43 -3.95
CA VAL A 94 -5.28 13.27 -3.13
C VAL A 94 -4.08 12.32 -2.99
N GLU A 95 -3.56 12.20 -1.78
CA GLU A 95 -2.41 11.34 -1.47
C GLU A 95 -2.83 9.88 -1.31
N LYS A 96 -3.89 9.63 -0.54
CA LYS A 96 -4.37 8.29 -0.18
C LYS A 96 -5.89 8.28 -0.15
N ILE A 97 -6.48 7.17 -0.57
CA ILE A 97 -7.91 6.91 -0.44
C ILE A 97 -8.12 5.53 0.20
N TYR A 98 -9.04 5.47 1.15
CA TYR A 98 -9.58 4.25 1.73
C TYR A 98 -11.07 4.20 1.44
N VAL A 99 -11.58 3.04 1.02
CA VAL A 99 -13.00 2.87 0.65
C VAL A 99 -13.59 1.72 1.47
N SER A 100 -14.63 2.01 2.25
CA SER A 100 -15.52 1.01 2.84
C SER A 100 -16.77 0.90 1.99
N ARG A 101 -16.95 -0.26 1.34
CA ARG A 101 -18.18 -0.59 0.61
C ARG A 101 -19.32 -1.02 1.54
N ALA A 102 -18.99 -1.44 2.77
CA ALA A 102 -19.99 -1.86 3.74
C ALA A 102 -20.73 -0.66 4.35
N ASP A 103 -20.01 0.44 4.55
CA ASP A 103 -20.52 1.64 5.21
C ASP A 103 -20.68 2.82 4.24
N ASP A 104 -20.58 2.57 2.92
CA ASP A 104 -20.63 3.60 1.87
C ASP A 104 -19.75 4.82 2.20
N THR A 105 -18.53 4.59 2.67
CA THR A 105 -17.62 5.62 3.20
C THR A 105 -16.28 5.65 2.47
N ILE A 106 -15.79 6.84 2.18
CA ILE A 106 -14.45 7.12 1.66
C ILE A 106 -13.70 7.94 2.71
N ILE A 107 -12.44 7.60 2.96
CA ILE A 107 -11.50 8.44 3.71
C ILE A 107 -10.40 8.84 2.74
N ALA A 108 -10.28 10.13 2.44
CA ALA A 108 -9.26 10.67 1.55
C ALA A 108 -8.28 11.54 2.34
N ILE A 109 -6.98 11.26 2.21
CA ILE A 109 -5.91 12.14 2.69
C ILE A 109 -5.56 13.09 1.56
N VAL A 110 -5.81 14.38 1.76
CA VAL A 110 -5.62 15.43 0.77
C VAL A 110 -4.46 16.32 1.20
N ARG A 111 -3.62 16.67 0.24
CA ARG A 111 -2.53 17.65 0.34
C ARG A 111 -2.81 18.78 -0.64
N ALA A 112 -2.73 20.00 -0.14
CA ALA A 112 -3.03 21.21 -0.92
C ALA A 112 -2.02 22.32 -0.59
N ILE A 113 -1.80 23.26 -1.51
CA ILE A 113 -0.87 24.39 -1.37
C ILE A 113 -1.49 25.54 -0.52
N ASN A 114 -2.71 25.35 -0.02
CA ASN A 114 -3.35 26.15 1.04
C ASN A 114 -4.76 25.62 1.36
N GLU A 115 -5.39 26.20 2.38
CA GLU A 115 -6.81 25.99 2.74
C GLU A 115 -7.80 26.29 1.60
N GLN A 116 -7.50 27.24 0.71
CA GLN A 116 -8.42 27.62 -0.36
C GLN A 116 -8.57 26.52 -1.41
N GLU A 117 -7.49 25.81 -1.72
CA GLU A 117 -7.52 24.66 -2.63
C GLU A 117 -8.33 23.49 -2.03
N VAL A 118 -8.22 23.25 -0.72
CA VAL A 118 -9.06 22.23 -0.04
C VAL A 118 -10.53 22.63 -0.07
N ARG A 119 -10.86 23.88 0.24
CA ARG A 119 -12.23 24.39 0.13
C ARG A 119 -12.79 24.22 -1.28
N GLY A 120 -12.01 24.59 -2.29
CA GLY A 120 -12.41 24.42 -3.70
C GLY A 120 -12.66 22.97 -4.08
N LEU A 121 -11.87 22.02 -3.56
CA LEU A 121 -12.11 20.59 -3.73
C LEU A 121 -13.43 20.16 -3.07
N VAL A 122 -13.68 20.54 -1.82
CA VAL A 122 -14.91 20.18 -1.09
C VAL A 122 -16.15 20.75 -1.80
N GLU A 123 -16.11 22.02 -2.22
CA GLU A 123 -17.20 22.64 -2.98
C GLU A 123 -17.46 21.93 -4.31
N THR A 124 -16.41 21.48 -4.99
CA THR A 124 -16.54 20.71 -6.25
C THR A 124 -17.20 19.37 -5.99
N LEU A 125 -16.77 18.65 -4.95
CA LEU A 125 -17.35 17.36 -4.56
C LEU A 125 -18.83 17.48 -4.17
N GLN A 126 -19.20 18.53 -3.44
CA GLN A 126 -20.60 18.78 -3.07
C GLN A 126 -21.49 19.03 -4.30
N LYS A 127 -20.96 19.67 -5.35
CA LYS A 127 -21.69 19.91 -6.60
C LYS A 127 -21.82 18.64 -7.44
N GLU A 128 -20.73 17.89 -7.57
CA GLU A 128 -20.69 16.67 -8.41
C GLU A 128 -21.39 15.48 -7.75
N ILE A 129 -21.48 15.48 -6.42
CA ILE A 129 -22.05 14.40 -5.62
C ILE A 129 -23.13 14.96 -4.68
N PRO A 130 -24.31 15.31 -5.22
CA PRO A 130 -25.40 15.82 -4.41
C PRO A 130 -25.78 14.83 -3.30
N ASN A 131 -26.01 15.34 -2.09
CA ASN A 131 -26.33 14.56 -0.89
C ASN A 131 -25.19 13.73 -0.30
N ALA A 132 -23.94 13.91 -0.75
CA ALA A 132 -22.80 13.38 -0.01
C ALA A 132 -22.65 14.11 1.32
N GLU A 133 -22.51 13.35 2.41
CA GLU A 133 -22.02 13.90 3.67
C GLU A 133 -20.51 14.01 3.55
N ILE A 134 -19.96 15.21 3.72
CA ILE A 134 -18.50 15.45 3.70
C ILE A 134 -18.09 16.07 5.02
N ILE A 135 -17.20 15.40 5.73
CA ILE A 135 -16.58 15.87 6.97
C ILE A 135 -15.12 16.19 6.65
N ASP A 136 -14.74 17.43 6.93
CA ASP A 136 -13.35 17.88 6.84
C ASP A 136 -12.68 17.77 8.22
N ILE A 137 -11.54 17.11 8.29
CA ILE A 137 -10.75 16.91 9.50
C ILE A 137 -9.40 17.59 9.34
N ASP A 138 -9.18 18.61 10.18
CA ASP A 138 -7.94 19.36 10.29
C ASP A 138 -6.89 18.61 11.13
N LEU A 139 -5.61 19.01 10.96
CA LEU A 139 -4.48 18.58 11.81
C LEU A 139 -4.32 17.05 11.90
N VAL A 140 -4.30 16.39 10.74
CA VAL A 140 -4.11 14.94 10.66
C VAL A 140 -2.65 14.59 10.97
N MET A 141 -2.43 13.88 12.08
CA MET A 141 -1.12 13.35 12.44
C MET A 141 -0.97 11.89 11.99
N GLU A 142 0.05 11.60 11.18
CA GLU A 142 0.40 10.22 10.81
C GLU A 142 1.44 9.64 11.77
N ARG A 143 1.16 8.45 12.33
CA ARG A 143 2.14 7.62 13.05
C ARG A 143 2.39 6.34 12.30
N GLU A 144 3.65 5.91 12.26
CA GLU A 144 4.01 4.66 11.61
C GLU A 144 3.63 3.47 12.48
N TRP A 145 2.99 2.49 11.85
CA TRP A 145 2.85 1.17 12.45
C TRP A 145 4.15 0.41 12.29
N VAL A 146 4.65 -0.11 13.41
CA VAL A 146 5.85 -0.95 13.46
C VAL A 146 5.43 -2.37 13.81
N PRO A 147 5.85 -3.39 13.05
CA PRO A 147 5.52 -4.77 13.37
C PRO A 147 6.22 -5.23 14.66
N GLU A 148 5.45 -5.72 15.64
CA GLU A 148 6.00 -6.09 16.97
C GLU A 148 6.08 -7.60 17.23
N LYS A 149 5.24 -8.43 16.58
CA LYS A 149 5.03 -9.83 16.99
C LYS A 149 5.55 -10.85 15.95
N PRO A 150 6.40 -11.81 16.35
CA PRO A 150 6.72 -12.99 15.54
C PRO A 150 5.49 -13.85 15.24
N GLY A 151 5.49 -14.55 14.11
CA GLY A 151 4.40 -15.46 13.74
C GLY A 151 3.26 -14.81 12.96
N ILE A 152 3.43 -13.57 12.48
CA ILE A 152 2.52 -12.97 11.49
C ILE A 152 2.56 -13.84 10.21
N GLY A 153 1.43 -14.48 9.92
CA GLY A 153 1.26 -15.31 8.74
C GLY A 153 1.05 -14.46 7.49
N ILE A 154 1.77 -14.79 6.42
CA ILE A 154 1.58 -14.18 5.10
C ILE A 154 0.56 -15.00 4.33
N ILE A 155 -0.60 -14.40 4.07
CA ILE A 155 -1.66 -15.02 3.27
C ILE A 155 -1.52 -14.53 1.83
N TYR A 156 -1.02 -15.41 0.98
CA TYR A 156 -1.02 -15.17 -0.47
C TYR A 156 -2.35 -15.60 -1.08
N ARG A 157 -2.90 -14.77 -1.97
CA ARG A 157 -4.07 -15.11 -2.78
C ARG A 157 -3.72 -15.07 -4.26
N CYS A 158 -4.17 -16.05 -5.01
CA CYS A 158 -3.96 -16.09 -6.44
C CYS A 158 -4.74 -14.97 -7.12
N ASN A 159 -4.06 -14.10 -7.87
CA ASN A 159 -4.70 -13.01 -8.59
C ASN A 159 -5.56 -13.48 -9.78
N PHE A 160 -5.46 -14.75 -10.17
CA PHE A 160 -6.31 -15.34 -11.21
C PHE A 160 -7.60 -15.94 -10.64
N CYS A 161 -7.49 -16.92 -9.73
CA CYS A 161 -8.64 -17.68 -9.23
C CYS A 161 -9.13 -17.25 -7.83
N GLY A 162 -8.42 -16.36 -7.13
CA GLY A 162 -8.77 -15.87 -5.79
C GLY A 162 -8.46 -16.82 -4.63
N GLY A 163 -8.12 -18.08 -4.91
CA GLY A 163 -7.80 -19.09 -3.89
C GLY A 163 -6.54 -18.76 -3.08
N VAL A 164 -6.49 -19.22 -1.83
CA VAL A 164 -5.31 -19.13 -0.97
C VAL A 164 -4.20 -19.99 -1.56
N ILE A 165 -2.97 -19.46 -1.60
CA ILE A 165 -1.81 -20.19 -2.09
C ILE A 165 -1.14 -20.91 -0.91
N ILE A 166 -0.92 -22.21 -1.07
CA ILE A 166 -0.20 -23.04 -0.11
C ILE A 166 1.27 -23.08 -0.51
N GLY A 167 2.15 -22.63 0.38
CA GLY A 167 3.58 -22.57 0.11
C GLY A 167 3.99 -21.29 -0.61
N SER A 168 4.95 -21.40 -1.53
CA SER A 168 5.58 -20.25 -2.20
C SER A 168 4.76 -19.83 -3.42
N PRO A 169 4.33 -18.56 -3.54
CA PRO A 169 3.63 -18.11 -4.73
C PRO A 169 4.57 -17.99 -5.92
N HIS A 170 4.03 -18.22 -7.12
CA HIS A 170 4.63 -17.73 -8.35
C HIS A 170 4.35 -16.22 -8.43
N VAL A 171 5.40 -15.40 -8.50
CA VAL A 171 5.27 -13.94 -8.42
C VAL A 171 5.68 -13.32 -9.75
N VAL A 172 4.83 -12.45 -10.29
CA VAL A 172 5.07 -11.72 -11.53
C VAL A 172 4.73 -10.25 -11.32
N THR A 173 5.56 -9.34 -11.81
CA THR A 173 5.27 -7.90 -11.84
C THR A 173 4.60 -7.55 -13.16
N ILE A 174 3.36 -7.04 -13.10
CA ILE A 174 2.57 -6.66 -14.29
C ILE A 174 2.19 -5.19 -14.14
N ASN A 175 2.64 -4.34 -15.06
CA ASN A 175 2.45 -2.88 -15.03
C ASN A 175 2.87 -2.24 -13.70
N GLY A 176 4.03 -2.65 -13.17
CA GLY A 176 4.55 -2.16 -11.89
C GLY A 176 3.83 -2.70 -10.64
N VAL A 177 2.81 -3.54 -10.79
CA VAL A 177 2.08 -4.16 -9.67
C VAL A 177 2.55 -5.60 -9.49
N ILE A 178 3.00 -5.93 -8.28
CA ILE A 178 3.35 -7.31 -7.89
C ILE A 178 2.07 -8.14 -7.82
N ARG A 179 2.05 -9.28 -8.51
CA ARG A 179 0.94 -10.24 -8.55
C ARG A 179 1.42 -11.63 -8.15
N THR A 180 0.62 -12.34 -7.35
CA THR A 180 0.89 -13.69 -6.85
C THR A 180 -0.06 -14.70 -7.48
N PHE A 181 0.46 -15.87 -7.83
CA PHE A 181 -0.27 -16.96 -8.48
C PHE A 181 0.09 -18.31 -7.87
N HIS A 182 -0.81 -19.30 -7.98
CA HIS A 182 -0.50 -20.68 -7.57
C HIS A 182 0.68 -21.27 -8.35
N GLY A 183 0.82 -20.89 -9.62
CA GLY A 183 1.83 -21.39 -10.54
C GLY A 183 1.92 -20.52 -11.78
N LYS A 184 2.80 -20.92 -12.70
CA LYS A 184 3.01 -20.24 -13.98
C LYS A 184 1.73 -20.24 -14.83
N GLU A 185 0.97 -21.34 -14.78
CA GLU A 185 -0.26 -21.51 -15.55
C GLU A 185 -1.32 -20.48 -15.17
N CYS A 186 -1.49 -20.22 -13.86
CA CYS A 186 -2.40 -19.19 -13.36
C CYS A 186 -1.96 -17.78 -13.79
N ALA A 187 -0.66 -17.52 -13.85
CA ALA A 187 -0.13 -16.23 -14.29
C ALA A 187 -0.37 -16.01 -15.79
N GLU A 188 -0.10 -17.02 -16.61
CA GLU A 188 -0.34 -16.97 -18.07
C GLU A 188 -1.82 -16.77 -18.38
N ALA A 189 -2.71 -17.54 -17.73
CA ALA A 189 -4.15 -17.39 -17.89
C ALA A 189 -4.65 -15.99 -17.49
N TYR A 190 -4.07 -15.41 -16.43
CA TYR A 190 -4.39 -14.04 -16.01
C TYR A 190 -3.98 -12.99 -17.05
N ILE A 191 -2.78 -13.12 -17.62
CA ILE A 191 -2.25 -12.20 -18.62
C ILE A 191 -3.09 -12.28 -19.90
N GLN A 192 -3.40 -13.48 -20.39
CA GLN A 192 -4.24 -13.68 -21.57
C GLN A 192 -5.64 -13.08 -21.39
N LYS A 193 -6.29 -13.35 -20.25
CA LYS A 193 -7.62 -12.80 -19.94
C LYS A 193 -7.62 -11.27 -19.89
N ARG A 194 -6.52 -10.64 -19.44
CA ARG A 194 -6.38 -9.18 -19.45
C ARG A 194 -6.13 -8.61 -20.84
N GLN A 195 -5.33 -9.27 -21.67
CA GLN A 195 -5.09 -8.84 -23.05
C GLN A 195 -6.38 -8.85 -23.87
N LEU A 196 -7.20 -9.90 -23.73
CA LEU A 196 -8.50 -9.98 -24.39
C LEU A 196 -9.41 -8.80 -24.01
N ARG A 197 -9.44 -8.40 -22.73
CA ARG A 197 -10.21 -7.24 -22.24
C ARG A 197 -9.69 -5.87 -22.69
N LEU A 198 -8.47 -5.77 -23.21
CA LEU A 198 -7.89 -4.53 -23.74
C LEU A 198 -8.10 -4.39 -25.25
N THR A 199 -8.44 -5.49 -25.93
CA THR A 199 -8.69 -5.57 -27.37
C THR A 199 -10.18 -5.66 -27.73
N THR A 200 -11.07 -5.67 -26.74
CA THR A 200 -12.53 -5.56 -26.88
C THR A 200 -13.01 -4.27 -26.25
#